data_AF-A0A3M8G3Y2-F1
#
_entry.id   AF-A0A3M8G3Y2-F1
#
_cell.length_a   1.000
_cell.length_b   1.000
_cell.length_c   1.000
_cell.angle_alpha   90.00
_cell.angle_beta   90.00
_cell.angle_gamma   90.00
#
_symmetry.space_group_name_H-M   'P 1'
#
loop_
_entity.id
_entity.type
_entity.pdbx_description
1 polymer ?
#
loop_
_entity_poly.entity_id
_entity_poly.type
_entity_poly.pdbx_seq_one_letter_code
_entity_poly.pdbx_strand_id
1 'polypeptide(L)'
;MLGRITFLLIKLRILQPNKKILNGWTRNSDAKKLRFILKYGDYKTRPIAAIALADIDDKSSIPLLLESIDDRIHHVSITALNALEQLDTEKETSKIITRKRFYWTELLTKKANTQKKKRGKANIYKWERSSKKTFDMVKERLKRPIRW
;
A
#
# COMPACT_ATOMS: atom_id res chain seq x y z
N MET A 1 -36.37 -3.99 3.35
CA MET A 1 -36.28 -3.95 4.85
C MET A 1 -34.90 -4.37 5.36
N LEU A 2 -34.38 -5.55 4.99
CA LEU A 2 -33.09 -6.10 5.47
C LEU A 2 -31.88 -5.16 5.31
N GLY A 3 -31.77 -4.44 4.18
CA GLY A 3 -30.64 -3.54 3.92
C GLY A 3 -30.52 -2.32 4.85
N ARG A 4 -31.59 -1.92 5.54
CA ARG A 4 -31.55 -0.85 6.56
C ARG A 4 -31.01 -1.37 7.89
N ILE A 5 -31.44 -2.57 8.28
CA ILE A 5 -30.99 -3.23 9.51
C ILE A 5 -29.51 -3.57 9.42
N THR A 6 -29.04 -4.13 8.31
CA THR A 6 -27.62 -4.47 8.13
C THR A 6 -26.71 -3.25 8.22
N PHE A 7 -27.12 -2.13 7.61
CA PHE A 7 -26.35 -0.89 7.69
C PHE A 7 -26.29 -0.33 9.12
N LEU A 8 -27.38 -0.41 9.88
CA LEU A 8 -27.40 0.00 11.29
C LEU A 8 -26.45 -0.85 12.13
N LEU A 9 -26.45 -2.18 11.95
CA LEU A 9 -25.54 -3.08 12.67
C LEU A 9 -24.07 -2.79 12.34
N ILE A 10 -23.76 -2.45 11.08
CA ILE A 10 -22.42 -2.03 10.67
C ILE A 10 -22.04 -0.69 11.30
N LYS A 11 -22.97 0.28 11.33
CA LYS A 11 -22.75 1.58 11.96
C LYS A 11 -22.47 1.46 13.46
N LEU A 12 -23.13 0.53 14.13
CA LEU A 12 -22.92 0.20 15.55
C LEU A 12 -21.69 -0.71 15.77
N ARG A 13 -20.93 -1.04 14.73
CA ARG A 13 -19.76 -1.94 14.78
C ARG A 13 -20.06 -3.35 15.29
N ILE A 14 -21.32 -3.77 15.23
CA ILE A 14 -21.76 -5.12 15.61
C ILE A 14 -21.46 -6.11 14.48
N LEU A 15 -21.58 -5.67 13.23
CA LEU A 15 -21.35 -6.48 12.03
C LEU A 15 -20.25 -5.87 11.17
N GLN A 16 -19.34 -6.70 10.67
CA GLN A 16 -18.34 -6.27 9.69
C GLN A 16 -18.93 -6.30 8.27
N PRO A 17 -18.69 -5.26 7.45
CA PRO A 17 -19.13 -5.27 6.06
C PRO A 17 -18.39 -6.36 5.27
N ASN A 18 -19.07 -6.97 4.30
CA ASN A 18 -18.48 -7.92 3.38
C ASN A 18 -18.63 -7.41 1.94
N LYS A 19 -17.77 -7.87 1.03
CA LYS A 19 -17.80 -7.54 -0.41
C LYS A 19 -19.19 -7.71 -1.02
N LYS A 20 -19.92 -8.78 -0.67
CA LYS A 20 -21.31 -9.00 -1.16
C LYS A 20 -22.25 -7.86 -0.77
N ILE A 21 -22.15 -7.34 0.45
CA ILE A 21 -22.97 -6.23 0.94
C ILE A 21 -22.64 -4.95 0.18
N LEU A 22 -21.34 -4.65 0.02
CA LEU A 22 -20.88 -3.48 -0.73
C LEU A 22 -21.34 -3.54 -2.19
N ASN A 23 -21.17 -4.67 -2.87
CA ASN A 23 -21.65 -4.84 -4.24
C ASN A 23 -23.16 -4.63 -4.36
N GLY A 24 -23.93 -5.04 -3.34
CA GLY A 24 -25.36 -4.76 -3.28
C GLY A 24 -25.66 -3.27 -3.17
N TRP A 25 -24.87 -2.53 -2.39
CA TRP A 25 -24.99 -1.07 -2.30
C TRP A 25 -24.54 -0.36 -3.57
N THR A 26 -23.51 -0.85 -4.26
CA THR A 26 -23.10 -0.35 -5.59
C THR A 26 -24.24 -0.47 -6.59
N ARG A 27 -24.87 -1.66 -6.68
CA ARG A 27 -26.01 -1.89 -7.59
C ARG A 27 -27.22 -1.00 -7.29
N ASN A 28 -27.41 -0.63 -6.04
CA ASN A 28 -28.50 0.25 -5.60
C ASN A 28 -28.10 1.74 -5.59
N SER A 29 -26.88 2.08 -6.03
CA SER A 29 -26.32 3.45 -5.99
C SER A 29 -26.39 4.11 -4.60
N ASP A 30 -26.19 3.32 -3.53
CA ASP A 30 -26.26 3.76 -2.13
C ASP A 30 -24.97 4.52 -1.70
N ALA A 31 -24.69 5.66 -2.32
CA ALA A 31 -23.47 6.46 -2.10
C ALA A 31 -23.20 6.79 -0.62
N LYS A 32 -24.25 7.13 0.14
CA LYS A 32 -24.13 7.45 1.58
C LYS A 32 -23.52 6.31 2.41
N LYS A 33 -23.89 5.06 2.11
CA LYS A 33 -23.39 3.89 2.83
C LYS A 33 -21.94 3.60 2.44
N LEU A 34 -21.62 3.72 1.15
CA LEU A 34 -20.28 3.51 0.63
C LEU A 34 -19.28 4.54 1.19
N ARG A 35 -19.65 5.83 1.23
CA ARG A 35 -18.87 6.89 1.89
C ARG A 35 -18.60 6.58 3.37
N PHE A 36 -19.61 6.08 4.08
CA PHE A 36 -19.45 5.67 5.47
C PHE A 36 -18.40 4.54 5.63
N ILE A 37 -18.43 3.54 4.75
CA ILE A 37 -17.44 2.46 4.77
C ILE A 37 -16.05 2.94 4.38
N LEU A 38 -15.93 3.84 3.41
CA LEU A 38 -14.63 4.37 3.03
C LEU A 38 -13.94 5.06 4.22
N LYS A 39 -14.71 5.77 5.05
CA LYS A 39 -14.16 6.48 6.21
C LYS A 39 -13.91 5.60 7.44
N TYR A 40 -14.85 4.70 7.76
CA TYR A 40 -14.85 3.97 9.04
C TYR A 40 -14.71 2.45 8.91
N GLY A 41 -14.65 1.95 7.69
CA GLY A 41 -14.58 0.52 7.40
C GLY A 41 -13.21 -0.09 7.65
N ASP A 42 -13.17 -1.42 7.62
CA ASP A 42 -11.93 -2.17 7.74
C ASP A 42 -11.07 -2.05 6.49
N TYR A 43 -9.78 -2.39 6.61
CA TYR A 43 -8.82 -2.33 5.51
C TYR A 43 -9.20 -3.16 4.28
N LYS A 44 -10.00 -4.22 4.47
CA LYS A 44 -10.52 -5.05 3.38
C LYS A 44 -11.68 -4.39 2.64
N THR A 45 -12.48 -3.58 3.34
CA THR A 45 -13.74 -3.02 2.81
C THR A 45 -13.58 -1.60 2.28
N ARG A 46 -12.66 -0.80 2.85
CA ARG A 46 -12.32 0.54 2.35
C ARG A 46 -11.94 0.59 0.87
N PRO A 47 -11.06 -0.29 0.33
CA PRO A 47 -10.69 -0.22 -1.07
C PRO A 47 -11.87 -0.58 -1.99
N ILE A 48 -12.72 -1.52 -1.56
CA ILE A 48 -13.94 -1.90 -2.28
C ILE A 48 -14.93 -0.74 -2.29
N ALA A 49 -15.05 0.00 -1.18
CA ALA A 49 -15.90 1.18 -1.11
C ALA A 49 -15.41 2.31 -2.03
N ALA A 50 -14.10 2.54 -2.10
CA ALA A 50 -13.53 3.52 -3.03
C ALA A 50 -13.86 3.18 -4.50
N ILE A 51 -13.66 1.92 -4.91
CA ILE A 51 -13.99 1.44 -6.25
C ILE A 51 -15.50 1.60 -6.51
N ALA A 52 -16.33 1.16 -5.57
CA ALA A 52 -17.78 1.25 -5.70
C ALA A 52 -18.29 2.70 -5.84
N LEU A 53 -17.62 3.69 -5.23
CA LEU A 53 -17.95 5.10 -5.38
C LEU A 53 -17.62 5.63 -6.78
N ALA A 54 -16.54 5.15 -7.41
CA ALA A 54 -16.22 5.45 -8.79
C ALA A 54 -17.17 4.76 -9.77
N ASP A 55 -17.54 3.50 -9.50
CA ASP A 55 -18.49 2.74 -10.33
C ASP A 55 -19.87 3.40 -10.41
N ILE A 56 -20.30 4.11 -9.36
CA ILE A 56 -21.58 4.84 -9.33
C ILE A 56 -21.46 6.31 -9.76
N ASP A 57 -20.27 6.75 -10.21
CA ASP A 57 -19.96 8.14 -10.59
C ASP A 57 -20.31 9.20 -9.53
N ASP A 58 -20.08 8.90 -8.25
CA ASP A 58 -20.42 9.82 -7.15
C ASP A 58 -19.35 10.89 -6.96
N LYS A 59 -19.42 11.97 -7.76
CA LYS A 59 -18.51 13.13 -7.68
C LYS A 59 -18.51 13.83 -6.31
N SER A 60 -19.58 13.70 -5.53
CA SER A 60 -19.62 14.23 -4.16
C SER A 60 -18.63 13.54 -3.21
N SER A 61 -18.09 12.37 -3.61
CA SER A 61 -17.08 11.63 -2.85
C SER A 61 -15.64 12.07 -3.10
N ILE A 62 -15.38 12.96 -4.08
CA ILE A 62 -14.03 13.46 -4.38
C ILE A 62 -13.26 13.94 -3.15
N PRO A 63 -13.79 14.81 -2.25
CA PRO A 63 -13.03 15.24 -1.08
C PRO A 63 -12.68 14.08 -0.13
N LEU A 64 -13.57 13.11 0.01
CA LEU A 64 -13.35 11.94 0.85
C LEU A 64 -12.31 10.98 0.25
N LEU A 65 -12.31 10.83 -1.08
CA LEU A 65 -11.32 10.05 -1.80
C LEU A 65 -9.94 10.71 -1.74
N LEU A 66 -9.87 12.05 -1.83
CA LEU A 66 -8.63 12.81 -1.66
C LEU A 66 -8.01 12.57 -0.27
N GLU A 67 -8.82 12.60 0.79
CA GLU A 67 -8.39 12.23 2.15
C GLU A 67 -7.88 10.78 2.20
N SER A 68 -8.52 9.88 1.45
CA SER A 68 -8.18 8.45 1.41
C SER A 68 -6.89 8.13 0.62
N ILE A 69 -6.34 9.07 -0.15
CA ILE A 69 -5.03 8.89 -0.79
C ILE A 69 -3.92 8.74 0.25
N ASP A 70 -4.06 9.38 1.40
CA ASP A 70 -3.09 9.35 2.50
C ASP A 70 -3.38 8.25 3.53
N ASP A 71 -4.17 7.24 3.13
CA ASP A 71 -4.44 6.09 4.00
C ASP A 71 -3.14 5.38 4.43
N ARG A 72 -3.17 4.84 5.64
CA ARG A 72 -2.07 4.04 6.19
C ARG A 72 -1.78 2.79 5.36
N ILE A 73 -2.80 2.32 4.64
CA ILE A 73 -2.75 1.07 3.90
C ILE A 73 -2.61 1.39 2.42
N HIS A 74 -1.42 1.09 1.88
CA HIS A 74 -1.07 1.39 0.49
C HIS A 74 -2.11 0.94 -0.54
N HIS A 75 -2.75 -0.21 -0.32
CA HIS A 75 -3.78 -0.70 -1.23
C HIS A 75 -5.01 0.24 -1.28
N VAL A 76 -5.45 0.75 -0.13
CA VAL A 76 -6.56 1.72 -0.04
C VAL A 76 -6.20 2.99 -0.78
N SER A 77 -5.00 3.51 -0.53
CA SER A 77 -4.49 4.71 -1.20
C SER A 77 -4.45 4.57 -2.72
N ILE A 78 -3.97 3.44 -3.24
CA ILE A 78 -3.93 3.15 -4.68
C ILE A 78 -5.35 3.11 -5.24
N THR A 79 -6.28 2.42 -4.57
CA THR A 79 -7.67 2.36 -5.03
C THR A 79 -8.36 3.71 -5.00
N ALA A 80 -8.07 4.56 -4.00
CA ALA A 80 -8.61 5.91 -3.93
C ALA A 80 -8.08 6.80 -5.07
N LEU A 81 -6.79 6.70 -5.41
CA LEU A 81 -6.21 7.39 -6.57
C LEU A 81 -6.86 6.96 -7.89
N ASN A 82 -7.04 5.65 -8.09
CA ASN A 82 -7.66 5.13 -9.31
C ASN A 82 -9.13 5.55 -9.40
N ALA A 83 -9.86 5.51 -8.28
CA ALA A 83 -11.23 5.99 -8.20
C ALA A 83 -11.33 7.49 -8.55
N LEU A 84 -10.40 8.31 -8.06
CA LEU A 84 -10.35 9.73 -8.41
C LEU A 84 -10.05 9.95 -9.88
N GLU A 85 -9.11 9.21 -10.47
CA GLU A 85 -8.77 9.29 -11.89
C GLU A 85 -9.97 8.94 -12.78
N GLN A 86 -10.78 7.96 -12.35
CA GLN A 86 -12.02 7.58 -13.05
C GLN A 86 -13.12 8.63 -12.92
N LEU A 87 -13.24 9.28 -11.76
CA LEU A 87 -14.19 10.38 -11.53
C LEU A 87 -13.71 11.71 -12.13
N ASP A 88 -12.45 11.78 -12.56
CA ASP A 88 -11.77 13.07 -12.74
C ASP A 88 -12.36 13.86 -13.90
N THR A 89 -12.76 15.09 -13.57
CA THR A 89 -13.21 16.11 -14.51
C THR A 89 -12.40 17.40 -14.39
N GLU A 90 -11.43 17.51 -13.46
CA GLU A 90 -10.75 18.77 -13.15
C GLU A 90 -9.21 18.67 -13.21
N LYS A 91 -8.57 19.78 -13.58
CA LYS A 91 -7.12 19.82 -13.82
C LYS A 91 -6.31 19.76 -12.51
N GLU A 92 -6.81 20.31 -11.42
CA GLU A 92 -6.07 20.36 -10.14
C GLU A 92 -6.00 19.01 -9.42
N THR A 93 -7.06 18.21 -9.48
CA THR A 93 -7.11 16.82 -8.98
C THR A 93 -6.08 15.94 -9.69
N SER A 94 -6.00 16.03 -11.02
CA SER A 94 -4.99 15.30 -11.82
C SER A 94 -3.54 15.60 -11.40
N LYS A 95 -3.26 16.86 -11.03
CA LYS A 95 -1.93 17.31 -10.56
C LYS A 95 -1.59 16.68 -9.21
N ILE A 96 -2.55 16.60 -8.30
CA ILE A 96 -2.38 15.95 -6.99
C ILE A 96 -2.12 14.44 -7.18
N ILE A 97 -2.92 13.78 -8.02
CA ILE A 97 -2.77 12.36 -8.36
C ILE A 97 -1.36 12.08 -8.89
N THR A 98 -0.92 12.87 -9.86
CA THR A 98 0.39 12.73 -10.51
C THR A 98 1.52 12.89 -9.50
N ARG A 99 1.49 13.96 -8.69
CA ARG A 99 2.49 14.20 -7.64
C ARG A 99 2.57 13.04 -6.65
N LYS A 100 1.43 12.49 -6.22
CA LYS A 100 1.42 11.36 -5.29
C LYS A 100 2.02 10.10 -5.88
N ARG A 101 1.69 9.77 -7.13
CA ARG A 101 2.27 8.62 -7.86
C ARG A 101 3.79 8.75 -7.95
N PHE A 102 4.31 9.91 -8.34
CA PHE A 102 5.76 10.17 -8.36
C PHE A 102 6.42 10.02 -6.99
N TYR A 103 5.80 10.54 -5.92
CA TYR A 103 6.35 10.38 -4.57
C TYR A 103 6.47 8.90 -4.16
N TRP A 104 5.48 8.06 -4.50
CA TRP A 104 5.54 6.64 -4.19
C TRP A 104 6.59 5.89 -5.00
N THR A 105 6.76 6.20 -6.29
CA THR A 105 7.83 5.58 -7.09
C THR A 105 9.21 5.94 -6.53
N GLU A 106 9.41 7.17 -6.09
CA GLU A 106 10.63 7.57 -5.38
C GLU A 106 10.84 6.82 -4.05
N LEU A 107 9.80 6.62 -3.26
CA LEU A 107 9.91 5.85 -2.01
C LEU A 107 10.26 4.38 -2.28
N LEU A 108 9.65 3.77 -3.30
CA LEU A 108 9.92 2.38 -3.69
C LEU A 108 11.36 2.21 -4.19
N THR A 109 11.84 3.13 -5.03
CA THR A 109 13.22 3.12 -5.52
C THR A 109 14.23 3.32 -4.39
N LYS A 110 13.98 4.24 -3.44
CA LYS A 110 14.81 4.42 -2.24
C LYS A 110 14.87 3.14 -1.38
N LYS A 111 13.74 2.48 -1.15
CA LYS A 111 13.67 1.20 -0.42
C LYS A 111 14.47 0.10 -1.13
N ALA A 112 14.28 -0.05 -2.44
CA ALA A 112 14.99 -1.03 -3.26
C ALA A 112 16.51 -0.79 -3.24
N ASN A 113 16.95 0.45 -3.41
CA ASN A 113 18.36 0.83 -3.35
C ASN A 113 18.97 0.56 -1.97
N THR A 114 18.23 0.85 -0.90
CA THR A 114 18.66 0.55 0.47
C THR A 114 18.84 -0.95 0.68
N GLN A 115 17.93 -1.77 0.17
CA GLN A 115 18.02 -3.23 0.26
C GLN A 115 19.18 -3.79 -0.58
N LYS A 116 19.42 -3.24 -1.77
CA LYS A 116 20.59 -3.57 -2.60
C LYS A 116 21.90 -3.23 -1.89
N LYS A 117 22.00 -2.05 -1.26
CA LYS A 117 23.17 -1.66 -0.45
C LYS A 117 23.39 -2.62 0.73
N LYS A 118 22.33 -3.01 1.45
CA LYS A 118 22.43 -4.00 2.56
C LYS A 118 22.92 -5.36 2.06
N ARG A 119 22.39 -5.86 0.94
CA ARG A 119 22.85 -7.12 0.31
C ARG A 119 24.29 -7.04 -0.18
N GLY A 120 24.67 -5.92 -0.80
CA GLY A 120 26.05 -5.65 -1.21
C GLY A 120 27.01 -5.67 -0.03
N LYS A 121 26.68 -4.97 1.07
CA LYS A 121 27.45 -5.02 2.33
C LYS A 121 27.55 -6.43 2.89
N ALA A 122 26.43 -7.16 2.99
CA ALA A 122 26.43 -8.54 3.47
C ALA A 122 27.31 -9.46 2.61
N ASN A 123 27.32 -9.28 1.29
CA ASN A 123 28.20 -10.01 0.39
C ASN A 123 29.67 -9.62 0.59
N ILE A 124 30.01 -8.32 0.69
CA ILE A 124 31.38 -7.83 0.94
C ILE A 124 31.96 -8.48 2.20
N TYR A 125 31.24 -8.43 3.33
CA TYR A 125 31.68 -9.04 4.59
C TYR A 125 31.72 -10.58 4.57
N LYS A 126 30.98 -11.23 3.66
CA LYS A 126 30.98 -12.70 3.51
C LYS A 126 32.28 -13.21 2.87
N TRP A 127 32.79 -12.53 1.84
CA TRP A 127 34.06 -12.88 1.20
C TRP A 127 35.28 -12.55 2.07
N GLU A 128 35.27 -11.40 2.76
CA GLU A 128 36.34 -11.00 3.69
C GLU A 128 36.55 -11.99 4.84
N ARG A 129 35.48 -12.56 5.42
CA ARG A 129 35.63 -13.55 6.52
C ARG A 129 36.33 -14.83 6.05
N SER A 130 36.00 -15.31 4.86
CA SER A 130 36.59 -16.54 4.32
C SER A 130 38.04 -16.32 3.93
N SER A 131 38.35 -15.20 3.26
CA SER A 131 39.71 -14.87 2.80
C SER A 131 40.63 -14.45 3.93
N LYS A 132 40.17 -13.72 4.94
CA LYS A 132 41.02 -13.27 6.06
C LYS A 132 41.44 -14.43 6.95
N LYS A 133 40.52 -15.38 7.21
CA LYS A 133 40.84 -16.61 7.95
C LYS A 133 41.82 -17.52 7.20
N THR A 134 41.70 -17.61 5.87
CA THR A 134 42.67 -18.36 5.04
C THR A 134 43.99 -17.61 4.89
N PHE A 135 43.98 -16.29 4.73
CA PHE A 135 45.16 -15.44 4.63
C PHE A 135 45.98 -15.49 5.92
N ASP A 136 45.35 -15.35 7.09
CA ASP A 136 46.02 -15.45 8.39
C ASP A 136 46.60 -16.85 8.61
N MET A 137 45.88 -17.90 8.20
CA MET A 137 46.36 -19.28 8.24
C MET A 137 47.55 -19.53 7.29
N VAL A 138 47.55 -18.95 6.09
CA VAL A 138 48.68 -19.01 5.15
C VAL A 138 49.88 -18.26 5.71
N LYS A 139 49.66 -17.07 6.29
CA LYS A 139 50.69 -16.27 6.95
C LYS A 139 51.32 -17.00 8.13
N GLU A 140 50.51 -17.68 8.95
CA GLU A 140 50.95 -18.57 10.03
C GLU A 140 51.83 -19.73 9.51
N ARG A 141 51.43 -20.38 8.42
CA ARG A 141 52.19 -21.49 7.83
C ARG A 141 53.53 -21.03 7.26
N LEU A 142 53.59 -19.86 6.62
CA LEU A 142 54.83 -19.30 6.06
C LEU A 142 55.83 -18.84 7.13
N LYS A 143 55.38 -18.59 8.37
CA LYS A 143 56.27 -18.31 9.51
C LYS A 143 56.95 -19.57 10.04
N ARG A 144 56.50 -20.77 9.66
CA ARG A 144 57.12 -22.01 10.12
C ARG A 144 58.41 -22.23 9.33
N PRO A 145 59.54 -22.52 9.99
CA PRO A 145 60.78 -22.81 9.29
C PRO A 145 60.57 -24.03 8.39
N ILE A 146 61.06 -23.93 7.15
CA ILE A 146 61.00 -25.01 6.17
C ILE A 146 61.87 -26.14 6.74
N ARG A 147 61.25 -27.25 7.15
CA ARG A 147 61.98 -28.45 7.56
C ARG A 147 62.40 -29.19 6.29
N TRP A 148 63.71 -29.39 6.15
CA TRP A 148 64.33 -30.14 5.05
C TRP A 148 64.56 -31.57 5.50
#